data_AF-A0A522GNC6-F1
#
_entry.id   AF-A0A522GNC6-F1
#
_cell.length_a   1.000
_cell.length_b   1.000
_cell.length_c   1.000
_cell.angle_alpha   90.00
_cell.angle_beta   90.00
_cell.angle_gamma   90.00
#
_symmetry.space_group_name_H-M   'P 1'
#
loop_
_entity.id
_entity.type
_entity.pdbx_description
1 polymer ?
#
loop_
_entity_poly.entity_id
_entity_poly.type
_entity_poly.pdbx_seq_one_letter_code
_entity_poly.pdbx_strand_id
1 'polypeptide(L)'
;MKPRNPNLPYQMLPVGGSEGGGGGWSSETPPVDELARANSSSKVLARALEAAGEVRPAGSAAHHIVAGSAPDALAARTVLQNYGIGINDAENGVFLPAEQHARLHTNAYYNAVNNALANAKSQDDVIRILGTIKSRLKSGGFP
;
A
#
# COMPACT_ATOMS: atom_id res chain seq x y z
N MET A 1 -14.22 10.73 -19.22
CA MET A 1 -13.05 9.82 -19.39
C MET A 1 -12.07 10.14 -18.27
N LYS A 2 -11.80 9.19 -17.37
CA LYS A 2 -10.91 9.36 -16.22
C LYS A 2 -9.48 8.98 -16.65
N PRO A 3 -8.42 9.75 -16.32
CA PRO A 3 -7.08 9.45 -16.81
C PRO A 3 -6.55 8.16 -16.19
N ARG A 4 -5.96 7.30 -17.04
CA ARG A 4 -5.24 6.08 -16.65
C ARG A 4 -4.03 6.49 -15.80
N ASN A 5 -3.93 5.95 -14.60
CA ASN A 5 -2.78 6.14 -13.73
C ASN A 5 -1.69 5.12 -14.13
N PRO A 6 -0.50 5.54 -14.60
CA PRO A 6 0.54 4.62 -15.04
C PRO A 6 1.38 4.17 -13.84
N ASN A 7 0.91 3.17 -13.10
CA ASN A 7 1.77 2.48 -12.14
C ASN A 7 2.70 1.53 -12.93
N LEU A 8 3.95 1.97 -13.06
CA LEU A 8 5.06 1.24 -13.67
C LEU A 8 5.23 -0.15 -13.01
N PRO A 9 5.47 -1.23 -13.78
CA PRO A 9 5.79 -2.51 -13.19
C PRO A 9 7.18 -2.45 -12.54
N TYR A 10 7.27 -2.85 -11.27
CA TYR A 10 8.53 -3.15 -10.60
C TYR A 10 9.31 -4.17 -11.45
N GLN A 11 10.36 -3.70 -12.12
CA GLN A 11 11.27 -4.58 -12.86
C GLN A 11 12.08 -5.42 -11.87
N MET A 12 12.20 -6.71 -12.21
CA MET A 12 13.17 -7.62 -11.61
C MET A 12 14.59 -7.05 -11.78
N LEU A 13 15.38 -7.05 -10.71
CA LEU A 13 16.80 -6.72 -10.77
C LEU A 13 17.59 -7.95 -11.26
N PRO A 14 18.51 -7.81 -12.22
CA PRO A 14 19.66 -8.69 -12.31
C PRO A 14 20.81 -8.15 -11.45
N VAL A 15 21.58 -9.10 -10.92
CA VAL A 15 22.82 -8.95 -10.14
C VAL A 15 23.99 -8.53 -11.04
N GLY A 16 24.88 -7.67 -10.51
CA GLY A 16 26.30 -7.61 -10.88
C GLY A 16 26.79 -6.34 -11.58
N GLY A 17 27.89 -5.77 -11.09
CA GLY A 17 28.76 -4.87 -11.87
C GLY A 17 29.21 -3.61 -11.14
N SER A 18 30.46 -3.61 -10.69
CA SER A 18 31.23 -2.51 -10.12
C SER A 18 31.68 -1.47 -11.16
N GLU A 19 31.99 -0.25 -10.66
CA GLU A 19 33.07 0.68 -11.06
C GLU A 19 32.64 2.11 -11.43
N GLY A 20 33.21 3.09 -10.71
CA GLY A 20 33.84 4.28 -11.30
C GLY A 20 33.03 5.55 -11.56
N GLY A 21 33.16 6.53 -10.64
CA GLY A 21 33.75 7.85 -10.93
C GLY A 21 33.00 8.92 -11.77
N GLY A 22 32.74 10.06 -11.13
CA GLY A 22 33.10 11.39 -11.69
C GLY A 22 31.99 12.31 -12.23
N GLY A 23 31.74 13.41 -11.50
CA GLY A 23 31.70 14.79 -12.04
C GLY A 23 30.51 15.27 -12.90
N GLY A 24 30.06 16.50 -12.65
CA GLY A 24 28.84 17.12 -13.21
C GLY A 24 27.68 16.92 -12.23
N TRP A 25 26.66 17.76 -12.08
CA TRP A 25 25.73 18.17 -13.12
C TRP A 25 24.96 19.41 -12.66
N SER A 26 24.58 20.18 -13.68
CA SER A 26 23.78 21.39 -13.70
C SER A 26 22.49 21.33 -12.87
N SER A 27 22.00 22.53 -12.54
CA SER A 27 20.70 22.79 -11.93
C SER A 27 19.53 22.25 -12.76
N GLU A 28 19.19 21.00 -12.56
CA GLU A 28 17.90 20.41 -12.93
C GLU A 28 17.14 20.09 -11.64
N THR A 29 15.87 20.48 -11.60
CA THR A 29 14.96 20.18 -10.49
C THR A 29 14.95 18.67 -10.23
N PRO A 30 15.07 18.20 -8.97
CA PRO A 30 15.13 16.77 -8.71
C PRO A 30 13.84 16.09 -9.20
N PRO A 31 13.93 14.89 -9.81
CA PRO A 31 12.76 14.16 -10.25
C PRO A 31 11.87 13.88 -9.02
N VAL A 32 10.56 14.04 -9.20
CA VAL A 32 9.50 13.81 -8.18
C VAL A 32 9.59 12.45 -7.47
N ASP A 33 10.41 11.55 -7.99
CA ASP A 33 10.68 10.21 -7.50
C ASP A 33 11.65 10.20 -6.28
N GLU A 34 12.57 11.16 -6.14
CA GLU A 34 13.52 11.18 -5.02
C GLU A 34 12.84 11.56 -3.69
N LEU A 35 11.84 12.45 -3.74
CA LEU A 35 10.98 12.78 -2.60
C LEU A 35 10.02 11.62 -2.24
N ALA A 36 9.59 10.83 -3.22
CA ALA A 36 8.78 9.64 -3.00
C ALA A 36 9.59 8.51 -2.33
N ARG A 37 10.86 8.36 -2.71
CA ARG A 37 11.81 7.38 -2.12
C ARG A 37 12.25 7.72 -0.69
N ALA A 38 12.16 8.98 -0.28
CA ALA A 38 12.47 9.42 1.09
C ALA A 38 11.29 9.26 2.09
N ASN A 39 10.09 8.92 1.63
CA ASN A 39 8.92 8.72 2.49
C ASN A 39 8.66 7.22 2.73
N SER A 40 8.58 6.80 3.99
CA SER A 40 8.16 5.42 4.30
C SER A 40 6.78 5.13 3.71
N SER A 41 6.56 3.92 3.19
CA SER A 41 5.31 3.50 2.53
C SER A 41 4.04 3.89 3.32
N SER A 42 4.05 3.73 4.65
CA SER A 42 2.93 4.13 5.52
C SER A 42 2.67 5.64 5.55
N LYS A 43 3.69 6.50 5.34
CA LYS A 43 3.49 7.95 5.20
C LYS A 43 2.83 8.30 3.87
N VAL A 44 3.19 7.59 2.79
CA VAL A 44 2.55 7.75 1.48
C VAL A 44 1.08 7.35 1.58
N LEU A 45 0.79 6.21 2.18
CA LEU A 45 -0.58 5.77 2.44
C LEU A 45 -1.37 6.77 3.28
N ALA A 46 -0.77 7.30 4.36
CA ALA A 46 -1.42 8.28 5.21
C ALA A 46 -1.87 9.53 4.41
N ARG A 47 -1.00 10.06 3.55
CA ARG A 47 -1.34 11.19 2.67
C ARG A 47 -2.45 10.83 1.68
N ALA A 48 -2.44 9.61 1.13
CA ALA A 48 -3.49 9.14 0.23
C ALA A 48 -4.86 9.06 0.94
N LEU A 49 -4.89 8.57 2.18
CA LEU A 49 -6.10 8.54 3.00
C LEU A 49 -6.64 9.94 3.30
N GLU A 50 -5.76 10.85 3.72
CA GLU A 50 -6.12 12.25 3.98
C GLU A 50 -6.65 12.94 2.70
N ALA A 51 -6.02 12.71 1.56
CA ALA A 51 -6.46 13.22 0.26
C ALA A 51 -7.82 12.63 -0.19
N ALA A 52 -8.13 11.40 0.23
CA ALA A 52 -9.44 10.77 0.02
C ALA A 52 -10.52 11.26 1.01
N GLY A 53 -10.18 12.19 1.92
CA GLY A 53 -11.12 12.77 2.89
C GLY A 53 -11.24 11.98 4.20
N GLU A 54 -10.40 10.98 4.45
CA GLU A 54 -10.38 10.29 5.74
C GLU A 54 -9.68 11.18 6.79
N VAL A 55 -10.37 11.44 7.89
CA VAL A 55 -9.81 12.17 9.03
C VAL A 55 -8.86 11.25 9.78
N ARG A 56 -7.64 11.71 10.06
CA ARG A 56 -6.67 11.01 10.89
C ARG A 56 -6.89 11.31 12.37
N PRO A 57 -7.34 10.35 13.20
CA PRO A 57 -7.49 10.58 14.63
C PRO A 57 -6.13 10.77 15.32
N ALA A 58 -6.10 11.51 16.42
CA ALA A 58 -4.90 11.62 17.26
C ALA A 58 -4.46 10.23 17.76
N GLY A 59 -3.15 9.98 17.79
CA GLY A 59 -2.59 8.69 18.22
C GLY A 59 -2.82 7.52 17.23
N SER A 60 -3.25 7.81 16.00
CA SER A 60 -3.44 6.80 14.96
C SER A 60 -2.29 6.74 13.94
N ALA A 61 -2.13 5.56 13.33
CA ALA A 61 -1.22 5.30 12.23
C ALA A 61 -1.99 4.76 11.02
N ALA A 62 -1.48 5.06 9.82
CA ALA A 62 -1.98 4.42 8.61
C ALA A 62 -1.51 2.96 8.57
N HIS A 63 -2.45 2.07 8.36
CA HIS A 63 -2.25 0.64 8.22
C HIS A 63 -2.64 0.19 6.82
N HIS A 64 -1.75 -0.55 6.17
CA HIS A 64 -2.05 -1.24 4.92
C HIS A 64 -2.87 -2.49 5.22
N ILE A 65 -4.06 -2.61 4.61
CA ILE A 65 -4.90 -3.81 4.73
C ILE A 65 -4.18 -5.00 4.09
N VAL A 66 -3.73 -4.84 2.86
CA VAL A 66 -2.79 -5.75 2.21
C VAL A 66 -1.38 -5.26 2.50
N ALA A 67 -0.61 -6.01 3.28
CA ALA A 67 0.75 -5.66 3.63
C ALA A 67 1.68 -5.63 2.40
N GLY A 68 2.52 -4.60 2.31
CA GLY A 68 3.42 -4.38 1.17
C GLY A 68 4.63 -5.31 1.11
N SER A 69 5.18 -5.70 2.26
CA SER A 69 6.45 -6.45 2.35
C SER A 69 6.35 -7.83 2.97
N ALA A 70 5.23 -8.19 3.62
CA ALA A 70 5.05 -9.49 4.23
C ALA A 70 4.97 -10.60 3.15
N PRO A 71 5.83 -11.65 3.19
CA PRO A 71 5.77 -12.72 2.19
C PRO A 71 4.38 -13.37 2.10
N ASP A 72 3.75 -13.59 3.26
CA ASP A 72 2.43 -14.23 3.37
C ASP A 72 1.30 -13.41 2.73
N ALA A 73 1.47 -12.10 2.51
CA ALA A 73 0.47 -11.26 1.84
C ALA A 73 0.61 -11.24 0.30
N LEU A 74 1.47 -12.08 -0.28
CA LEU A 74 1.73 -12.08 -1.73
C LEU A 74 0.47 -12.31 -2.56
N ALA A 75 -0.39 -13.27 -2.16
CA ALA A 75 -1.61 -13.58 -2.91
C ALA A 75 -2.56 -12.37 -2.99
N ALA A 76 -2.82 -11.70 -1.86
CA ALA A 76 -3.60 -10.48 -1.82
C ALA A 76 -2.96 -9.34 -2.64
N ARG A 77 -1.63 -9.17 -2.58
CA ARG A 77 -0.94 -8.16 -3.41
C ARG A 77 -1.12 -8.41 -4.90
N THR A 78 -1.04 -9.67 -5.34
CA THR A 78 -1.31 -10.04 -6.74
C THR A 78 -2.73 -9.68 -7.15
N VAL A 79 -3.73 -9.89 -6.27
CA VAL A 79 -5.11 -9.48 -6.54
C VAL A 79 -5.20 -7.95 -6.70
N LEU A 80 -4.59 -7.17 -5.81
CA LEU A 80 -4.58 -5.70 -5.95
C LEU A 80 -4.00 -5.27 -7.29
N GLN A 81 -2.84 -5.82 -7.66
CA GLN A 81 -2.16 -5.51 -8.91
C GLN A 81 -3.02 -5.86 -10.14
N ASN A 82 -3.63 -7.04 -10.16
CA ASN A 82 -4.47 -7.50 -11.27
C ASN A 82 -5.67 -6.59 -11.52
N TYR A 83 -6.19 -5.96 -10.46
CA TYR A 83 -7.33 -5.04 -10.55
C TYR A 83 -6.95 -3.56 -10.44
N GLY A 84 -5.66 -3.23 -10.59
CA GLY A 84 -5.18 -1.86 -10.70
C GLY A 84 -5.30 -1.04 -9.42
N ILE A 85 -5.25 -1.67 -8.25
CA ILE A 85 -5.17 -1.01 -6.95
C ILE A 85 -3.71 -0.99 -6.50
N GLY A 86 -3.18 0.20 -6.30
CA GLY A 86 -1.82 0.43 -5.80
C GLY A 86 -1.70 0.06 -4.32
N ILE A 87 -0.49 -0.35 -3.92
CA ILE A 87 -0.24 -0.70 -2.51
C ILE A 87 -0.48 0.47 -1.56
N ASN A 88 -0.27 1.71 -2.03
CA ASN A 88 -0.42 2.95 -1.25
C ASN A 88 -1.75 3.68 -1.52
N ASP A 89 -2.66 3.07 -2.25
CA ASP A 89 -3.96 3.68 -2.55
C ASP A 89 -4.84 3.67 -1.30
N ALA A 90 -5.73 4.66 -1.19
CA ALA A 90 -6.59 4.86 -0.02
C ALA A 90 -7.55 3.69 0.22
N GLU A 91 -7.92 2.97 -0.84
CA GLU A 91 -8.70 1.74 -0.82
C GLU A 91 -8.00 0.65 0.00
N ASN A 92 -6.67 0.57 -0.04
CA ASN A 92 -5.86 -0.38 0.71
C ASN A 92 -5.45 0.12 2.12
N GLY A 93 -5.92 1.29 2.54
CA GLY A 93 -5.48 1.92 3.79
C GLY A 93 -6.58 2.14 4.80
N VAL A 94 -6.21 2.16 6.08
CA VAL A 94 -7.08 2.59 7.18
C VAL A 94 -6.25 3.26 8.29
N PHE A 95 -6.78 4.30 8.93
CA PHE A 95 -6.22 4.83 10.17
C PHE A 95 -6.69 4.00 11.37
N LEU A 96 -5.76 3.50 12.17
CA LEU A 96 -6.03 2.73 13.38
C LEU A 96 -5.23 3.28 14.57
N PRO A 97 -5.73 3.17 15.81
CA PRO A 97 -4.94 3.45 17.01
C PRO A 97 -3.62 2.67 17.00
N ALA A 98 -2.53 3.30 17.45
CA ALA A 98 -1.19 2.72 17.37
C ALA A 98 -1.09 1.32 18.02
N GLU A 99 -1.78 1.10 19.14
CA GLU A 99 -1.80 -0.18 19.85
C GLU A 99 -2.45 -1.30 19.04
N GLN A 100 -3.57 -0.99 18.36
CA GLN A 100 -4.23 -1.94 17.49
C GLN A 100 -3.37 -2.22 16.25
N HIS A 101 -2.83 -1.16 15.64
CA HIS A 101 -1.99 -1.26 14.45
C HIS A 101 -0.82 -2.23 14.65
N ALA A 102 -0.14 -2.17 15.80
CA ALA A 102 1.01 -3.02 16.09
C ALA A 102 0.67 -4.52 16.16
N ARG A 103 -0.58 -4.88 16.50
CA ARG A 103 -1.01 -6.27 16.72
C ARG A 103 -1.40 -7.00 15.43
N LEU A 104 -1.66 -6.27 14.35
CA LEU A 104 -2.20 -6.85 13.11
C LEU A 104 -1.16 -7.48 12.20
N HIS A 105 0.13 -7.26 12.45
CA HIS A 105 1.22 -7.79 11.61
C HIS A 105 1.49 -9.27 11.88
N THR A 106 0.48 -10.12 11.67
CA THR A 106 0.52 -11.57 11.94
C THR A 106 0.16 -12.38 10.70
N ASN A 107 0.62 -13.63 10.65
CA ASN A 107 0.27 -14.55 9.56
C ASN A 107 -1.23 -14.84 9.52
N ALA A 108 -1.91 -14.87 10.68
CA ALA A 108 -3.35 -15.05 10.75
C ALA A 108 -4.10 -13.92 10.01
N TYR A 109 -3.67 -12.68 10.25
CA TYR A 109 -4.19 -11.51 9.55
C TYR A 109 -3.95 -11.59 8.04
N TYR A 110 -2.71 -11.85 7.62
CA TYR A 110 -2.38 -11.95 6.19
C TYR A 110 -3.20 -13.03 5.48
N ASN A 111 -3.36 -14.20 6.10
CA ASN A 111 -4.17 -15.28 5.58
C ASN A 111 -5.66 -14.91 5.50
N ALA A 112 -6.19 -14.20 6.50
CA ALA A 112 -7.57 -13.72 6.48
C ALA A 112 -7.81 -12.74 5.33
N VAL A 113 -6.86 -11.82 5.07
CA VAL A 113 -6.92 -10.89 3.94
C VAL A 113 -6.84 -11.63 2.59
N ASN A 114 -5.91 -12.58 2.46
CA ASN A 114 -5.79 -13.42 1.26
C ASN A 114 -7.11 -14.15 0.95
N ASN A 115 -7.69 -14.80 1.97
CA ASN A 115 -8.93 -15.56 1.82
C ASN A 115 -10.11 -14.64 1.43
N ALA A 116 -10.18 -13.44 2.01
CA ALA A 116 -11.22 -12.49 1.67
C ALA A 116 -11.15 -12.03 0.21
N LEU A 117 -9.94 -11.87 -0.33
CA LEU A 117 -9.68 -11.40 -1.70
C LEU A 117 -9.65 -12.51 -2.77
N ALA A 118 -9.52 -13.77 -2.36
CA ALA A 118 -9.29 -14.91 -3.27
C ALA A 118 -10.30 -15.05 -4.42
N ASN A 119 -11.56 -14.63 -4.19
CA ASN A 119 -12.65 -14.76 -5.16
C ASN A 119 -13.09 -13.44 -5.79
N ALA A 120 -12.30 -12.36 -5.66
CA ALA A 120 -12.61 -11.09 -6.31
C ALA A 120 -12.58 -11.25 -7.84
N LYS A 121 -13.65 -10.83 -8.52
CA LYS A 121 -13.81 -10.98 -9.98
C LYS A 121 -13.73 -9.66 -10.74
N SER A 122 -13.62 -8.56 -10.02
CA SER A 122 -13.64 -7.21 -10.56
C SER A 122 -12.92 -6.25 -9.62
N GLN A 123 -12.56 -5.06 -10.13
CA GLN A 123 -12.03 -3.99 -9.29
C GLN A 123 -13.02 -3.57 -8.21
N ASP A 124 -14.32 -3.49 -8.53
CA ASP A 124 -15.36 -3.15 -7.58
C ASP A 124 -15.48 -4.18 -6.45
N ASP A 125 -15.28 -5.47 -6.74
CA ASP A 125 -15.22 -6.50 -5.70
C ASP A 125 -14.07 -6.26 -4.73
N VAL A 126 -12.87 -5.98 -5.25
CA VAL A 126 -11.70 -5.72 -4.40
C VAL A 126 -11.95 -4.50 -3.52
N ILE A 127 -12.43 -3.39 -4.09
CA ILE A 127 -12.75 -2.16 -3.32
C ILE A 127 -13.80 -2.45 -2.25
N ARG A 128 -14.87 -3.18 -2.58
CA ARG A 128 -15.93 -3.57 -1.64
C ARG A 128 -15.39 -4.46 -0.50
N ILE A 129 -14.54 -5.44 -0.82
CA ILE A 129 -13.92 -6.33 0.17
C ILE A 129 -12.98 -5.53 1.09
N LEU A 130 -12.10 -4.71 0.54
CA LEU A 130 -11.21 -3.83 1.33
C LEU A 130 -12.01 -2.87 2.22
N GLY A 131 -13.09 -2.29 1.71
CA GLY A 131 -14.02 -1.45 2.49
C GLY A 131 -14.69 -2.22 3.64
N THR A 132 -15.01 -3.50 3.43
CA THR A 132 -15.56 -4.37 4.48
C THR A 132 -14.51 -4.65 5.56
N ILE A 133 -13.28 -4.98 5.17
CA ILE A 133 -12.16 -5.20 6.10
C ILE A 133 -11.85 -3.93 6.88
N LYS A 134 -11.77 -2.77 6.20
CA LYS A 134 -11.61 -1.43 6.81
C LYS A 134 -12.63 -1.19 7.91
N SER A 135 -13.90 -1.48 7.63
CA SER A 135 -15.00 -1.28 8.58
C SER A 135 -14.86 -2.20 9.81
N ARG A 136 -14.50 -3.47 9.59
CA ARG A 136 -14.25 -4.41 10.69
C ARG A 136 -13.06 -3.99 11.54
N LEU A 137 -11.95 -3.55 10.91
CA LEU A 137 -10.78 -3.06 11.63
C LEU A 137 -11.11 -1.83 12.47
N LYS A 138 -11.89 -0.87 11.94
CA LYS A 138 -12.34 0.30 12.71
C LYS A 138 -13.21 -0.09 13.93
N SER A 139 -13.95 -1.20 13.87
CA SER A 139 -14.71 -1.73 14.99
C SER A 139 -13.91 -2.70 15.89
N GLY A 140 -12.59 -2.79 15.73
CA GLY A 140 -11.73 -3.70 16.50
C GLY A 140 -11.87 -5.17 16.13
N GLY A 141 -12.55 -5.49 15.03
CA GLY A 141 -12.70 -6.83 14.50
C GLY A 141 -11.80 -7.08 13.28
N PHE A 142 -11.73 -8.35 12.88
CA PHE A 142 -10.85 -8.92 11.85
C PHE A 142 -9.62 -9.60 12.47
N PRO A 143 -9.35 -10.90 12.17
CA PRO A 143 -8.32 -11.71 12.83
C PRO A 143 -6.90 -11.20 12.61
#